data_AF-A0A2M8PM13-F1
#
_entry.id   AF-A0A2M8PM13-F1
#
_cell.length_a   1.000
_cell.length_b   1.000
_cell.length_c   1.000
_cell.angle_alpha   90.00
_cell.angle_beta   90.00
_cell.angle_gamma   90.00
#
_symmetry.space_group_name_H-M   'P 1'
#
loop_
_entity.id
_entity.type
_entity.pdbx_description
1 polymer ?
#
loop_
_entity_poly.entity_id
_entity_poly.type
_entity_poly.pdbx_seq_one_letter_code
_entity_poly.pdbx_strand_id
1 'polypeptide(L)'
;MQQSFDDVRRQIRIALIAIVVILPVGIVGFMVLENRNFLDALWLTITTLTTIGYGDIVAKTEVGRIFTLMLIIFGLGTFAFAAQAAVALLVSPTLREIRQKRRAAKAISKLANHYIVCGSGELVTKTVDSLFESAQARKLHQETELYQPLDTVLDNLLGDDDEGNYVKLRKLIRQAYLACANLILRRQSILDVVVVVTTDHDYANELRDNGLLVIEGDPTQDET
;
A
#
# COMPACT_ATOMS: atom_id res chain seq x y z
N MET A 1 -3.31 -8.95 19.56
CA MET A 1 -2.62 -8.93 18.24
C MET A 1 -1.17 -8.44 18.32
N GLN A 2 -0.86 -7.36 19.05
CA GLN A 2 0.50 -6.79 19.16
C GLN A 2 1.57 -7.77 19.70
N GLN A 3 1.25 -8.59 20.70
CA GLN A 3 2.22 -9.54 21.31
C GLN A 3 2.73 -10.60 20.33
N SER A 4 1.90 -11.06 19.39
CA SER A 4 2.31 -12.06 18.38
C SER A 4 3.37 -11.50 17.41
N PHE A 5 3.30 -10.22 17.06
CA PHE A 5 4.25 -9.59 16.15
C PHE A 5 5.66 -9.46 16.76
N ASP A 6 5.74 -9.08 18.03
CA ASP A 6 7.02 -8.93 18.72
C ASP A 6 7.70 -10.28 18.95
N ASP A 7 6.93 -11.35 19.20
CA ASP A 7 7.43 -12.71 19.30
C ASP A 7 7.99 -13.22 17.97
N VAL A 8 7.26 -13.05 16.87
CA VAL A 8 7.72 -13.44 15.53
C VAL A 8 8.99 -12.66 15.17
N ARG A 9 9.01 -11.33 15.41
CA ARG A 9 10.18 -10.48 15.15
C ARG A 9 11.39 -10.90 15.99
N ARG A 10 11.18 -11.30 17.25
CA ARG A 10 12.25 -11.81 18.13
C ARG A 10 12.78 -13.14 17.60
N GLN A 11 11.91 -14.09 17.26
CA GLN A 11 12.28 -15.40 16.72
C GLN A 11 13.09 -15.27 15.44
N ILE A 12 12.66 -14.43 14.48
CA ILE A 12 13.39 -14.17 13.24
C ILE A 12 14.77 -13.55 13.50
N ARG A 13 14.84 -12.59 14.42
CA ARG A 13 16.11 -11.93 14.75
C ARG A 13 17.10 -12.92 15.35
N ILE A 14 16.64 -13.78 16.26
CA ILE A 14 17.46 -14.84 16.85
C ILE A 14 17.89 -15.83 15.76
N ALA A 15 16.97 -16.28 14.89
CA ALA A 15 17.28 -17.16 13.77
C ALA A 15 18.34 -16.59 12.82
N LEU A 16 18.22 -15.32 12.44
CA LEU A 16 19.20 -14.63 11.58
C LEU A 16 20.58 -14.55 12.25
N ILE A 17 20.64 -14.13 13.51
CA ILE A 17 21.90 -14.06 14.26
C ILE A 17 22.54 -15.45 14.34
N ALA A 18 21.74 -16.47 14.61
CA ALA A 18 22.24 -17.82 14.78
C ALA A 18 22.77 -18.41 13.47
N ILE A 19 22.13 -18.14 12.32
CA ILE A 19 22.67 -18.48 10.98
C ILE A 19 24.00 -17.75 10.73
N VAL A 20 24.05 -16.44 11.01
CA VAL A 20 25.24 -15.61 10.80
C VAL A 20 26.42 -16.07 11.66
N VAL A 21 26.17 -16.73 12.80
CA VAL A 21 27.23 -17.32 13.62
C VAL A 21 27.58 -18.73 13.18
N ILE A 22 26.60 -19.61 12.98
CA ILE A 22 26.85 -21.04 12.75
C ILE A 22 27.50 -21.31 11.40
N LEU A 23 27.12 -20.58 10.34
CA LEU A 23 27.67 -20.79 9.01
C LEU A 23 29.17 -20.46 8.94
N PRO A 24 29.64 -19.28 9.39
CA PRO A 24 31.07 -19.00 9.42
C PRO A 24 31.84 -19.97 10.32
N VAL A 25 31.29 -20.38 11.47
CA VAL A 25 31.94 -21.37 12.34
C VAL A 25 32.13 -22.70 11.60
N GLY A 26 31.11 -23.20 10.90
CA GLY A 26 31.20 -24.39 10.05
C GLY A 26 32.25 -24.24 8.95
N ILE A 27 32.18 -23.14 8.18
CA ILE A 27 33.08 -22.87 7.06
C ILE A 27 34.52 -22.79 7.52
N VAL A 28 34.82 -21.92 8.51
CA VAL A 28 36.17 -21.74 9.03
C VAL A 28 36.68 -23.03 9.68
N GLY A 29 35.83 -23.76 10.40
CA GLY A 29 36.17 -25.04 10.99
C GLY A 29 36.62 -26.05 9.93
N PHE A 30 35.88 -26.22 8.83
CA PHE A 30 36.29 -27.12 7.76
C PHE A 30 37.48 -26.60 6.94
N MET A 31 37.64 -25.29 6.78
CA MET A 31 38.83 -24.74 6.14
C MET A 31 40.10 -25.04 6.94
N VAL A 32 40.06 -24.91 8.27
CA VAL A 32 41.23 -25.10 9.14
C VAL A 32 41.49 -26.57 9.44
N LEU A 33 40.44 -27.34 9.77
CA LEU A 33 40.59 -28.73 10.23
C LEU A 33 40.71 -29.74 9.09
N GLU A 34 40.11 -29.45 7.93
CA GLU A 34 40.12 -30.33 6.76
C GLU A 34 40.91 -29.74 5.58
N ASN A 35 41.57 -28.59 5.74
CA ASN A 35 42.32 -27.86 4.70
C ASN A 35 41.53 -27.69 3.40
N ARG A 36 40.22 -27.45 3.52
CA ARG A 36 39.32 -27.26 2.38
C ARG A 36 39.38 -25.82 1.88
N ASN A 37 39.17 -25.66 0.57
CA ASN A 37 38.92 -24.33 0.02
C ASN A 37 37.57 -23.80 0.55
N PHE A 38 37.33 -22.49 0.40
CA PHE A 38 36.11 -21.86 0.92
C PHE A 38 34.81 -22.47 0.37
N LEU A 39 34.78 -22.81 -0.93
CA LEU A 39 33.57 -23.33 -1.57
C LEU A 39 33.24 -24.75 -1.09
N ASP A 40 34.25 -25.61 -0.97
CA ASP A 40 34.10 -26.97 -0.46
C ASP A 40 33.69 -26.97 1.02
N ALA A 41 34.25 -26.05 1.82
CA ALA A 41 33.90 -25.89 3.22
C ALA A 41 32.47 -25.35 3.40
N LEU A 42 32.07 -24.39 2.56
CA LEU A 42 30.70 -23.87 2.49
C LEU A 42 29.71 -24.96 2.08
N TRP A 43 30.02 -25.71 1.03
CA TRP A 43 29.23 -26.83 0.55
C TRP A 43 29.05 -27.89 1.64
N LEU A 44 30.13 -28.33 2.28
CA LEU A 44 30.11 -29.30 3.37
C LEU A 44 29.28 -28.80 4.57
N THR A 45 29.43 -27.52 4.94
CA THR A 45 28.67 -26.92 6.03
C THR A 45 27.17 -26.91 5.73
N ILE A 46 26.77 -26.44 4.55
CA ILE A 46 25.36 -26.34 4.15
C ILE A 46 24.73 -27.73 4.05
N THR A 47 25.39 -28.68 3.36
CA THR A 47 24.84 -30.04 3.19
C THR A 47 24.73 -30.80 4.51
N THR A 48 25.62 -30.52 5.47
CA THR A 48 25.54 -31.06 6.83
C THR A 48 24.37 -30.44 7.62
N LEU A 49 24.26 -29.11 7.65
CA LEU A 49 23.22 -28.42 8.43
C LEU A 49 21.81 -28.63 7.87
N THR A 50 21.68 -28.77 6.55
CA THR A 50 20.42 -29.07 5.86
C THR A 50 20.04 -30.55 5.92
N THR A 51 20.88 -31.41 6.51
CA THR A 51 20.72 -32.88 6.56
C THR A 51 20.63 -33.57 5.19
N ILE A 52 21.06 -32.88 4.12
CA ILE A 52 21.10 -33.47 2.78
C ILE A 52 22.22 -34.52 2.71
N GLY A 53 23.43 -34.16 3.17
CA GLY A 53 24.55 -35.08 3.34
C GLY A 53 24.87 -35.97 2.12
N TYR A 54 25.12 -35.38 0.95
CA TYR A 54 25.39 -36.13 -0.30
C TYR A 54 26.54 -37.14 -0.20
N GLY A 55 27.48 -36.94 0.73
CA GLY A 55 28.62 -37.84 0.95
C GLY A 55 29.74 -37.72 -0.08
N ASP A 56 29.66 -36.74 -0.97
CA ASP A 56 30.67 -36.39 -1.97
C ASP A 56 31.92 -35.74 -1.35
N ILE A 57 31.70 -34.82 -0.41
CA ILE A 57 32.73 -34.20 0.41
C ILE A 57 32.43 -34.56 1.87
N VAL A 58 33.43 -35.09 2.58
CA VAL A 58 33.30 -35.52 3.98
C VAL A 58 34.56 -35.18 4.77
N ALA A 59 34.40 -35.04 6.09
CA ALA A 59 35.53 -34.90 7.00
C ALA A 59 36.32 -36.21 7.10
N LYS A 60 37.60 -36.16 6.72
CA LYS A 60 38.49 -37.32 6.69
C LYS A 60 39.36 -37.42 7.94
N THR A 61 39.66 -36.30 8.58
CA THR A 61 40.48 -36.26 9.79
C THR A 61 39.65 -36.63 11.03
N GLU A 62 40.31 -37.19 12.05
CA GLU A 62 39.63 -37.50 13.31
C GLU A 62 39.07 -36.25 13.98
N VAL A 63 39.85 -35.17 13.99
CA VAL A 63 39.45 -33.88 14.56
C VAL A 63 38.30 -33.26 13.76
N GLY A 64 38.33 -33.32 12.44
CA GLY A 64 37.25 -32.86 11.58
C GLY A 64 35.96 -33.65 11.78
N ARG A 65 36.03 -34.96 12.02
CA ARG A 65 34.84 -35.77 12.37
C ARG A 65 34.23 -35.37 13.71
N ILE A 66 35.06 -35.15 14.73
CA ILE A 66 34.59 -34.65 16.03
C ILE A 66 33.95 -33.26 15.87
N PHE A 67 34.57 -32.39 15.07
CA PHE A 67 33.99 -31.09 14.74
C PHE A 67 32.64 -31.22 14.03
N THR A 68 32.51 -32.10 13.04
CA THR A 68 31.23 -32.37 12.36
C THR A 68 30.16 -32.84 13.35
N LEU A 69 30.50 -33.71 14.31
CA LEU A 69 29.56 -34.14 15.34
C LEU A 69 29.06 -32.96 16.19
N MET A 70 29.97 -32.07 16.61
CA MET A 70 29.61 -30.87 17.35
C MET A 70 28.74 -29.93 16.49
N LEU A 71 29.11 -29.73 15.22
CA LEU A 71 28.34 -28.92 14.28
C LEU A 71 26.92 -29.47 14.07
N ILE A 72 26.75 -30.79 14.05
CA ILE A 72 25.42 -31.41 13.96
C ILE A 72 24.62 -31.13 15.24
N ILE A 73 25.18 -31.38 16.43
CA ILE A 73 24.46 -31.21 17.71
C ILE A 73 23.98 -29.77 17.90
N PHE A 74 24.84 -28.78 17.65
CA PHE A 74 24.52 -27.37 17.91
C PHE A 74 23.92 -26.66 16.69
N GLY A 75 24.40 -27.00 15.50
CA GLY A 75 24.03 -26.33 14.27
C GLY A 75 22.71 -26.82 13.67
N LEU A 76 22.40 -28.12 13.76
CA LEU A 76 21.19 -28.65 13.15
C LEU A 76 19.92 -28.05 13.77
N GLY A 77 19.83 -28.03 15.11
CA GLY A 77 18.68 -27.46 15.81
C GLY A 77 18.51 -25.97 15.52
N THR A 78 19.63 -25.25 15.49
CA THR A 78 19.67 -23.82 15.14
C THR A 78 19.18 -23.57 13.72
N PHE A 79 19.65 -24.37 12.76
CA PHE A 79 19.27 -24.26 11.36
C PHE A 79 17.79 -24.62 11.15
N ALA A 80 17.30 -25.68 11.80
CA ALA A 80 15.90 -26.08 11.75
C ALA A 80 14.95 -25.00 12.30
N PHE A 81 15.30 -24.40 13.45
CA PHE A 81 14.56 -23.27 14.00
C PHE A 81 14.53 -22.07 13.04
N ALA A 82 15.66 -21.77 12.40
CA ALA A 82 15.73 -20.67 11.44
C ALA A 82 14.93 -20.94 10.17
N ALA A 83 14.93 -22.18 9.65
CA ALA A 83 14.10 -22.59 8.54
C ALA A 83 12.61 -22.45 8.86
N GLN A 84 12.18 -22.87 10.06
CA GLN A 84 10.81 -22.69 10.53
C GLN A 84 10.41 -21.21 10.60
N ALA A 85 11.28 -20.35 11.14
CA ALA A 85 11.04 -18.91 11.19
C ALA A 85 10.93 -18.28 9.79
N ALA A 86 11.73 -18.76 8.82
CA ALA A 86 11.66 -18.32 7.43
C ALA A 86 10.35 -18.72 6.75
N VAL A 87 9.86 -19.95 6.98
CA VAL A 87 8.55 -20.40 6.47
C VAL A 87 7.43 -19.55 7.09
N ALA A 88 7.48 -19.31 8.40
CA ALA A 88 6.51 -18.46 9.08
C ALA A 88 6.48 -17.05 8.46
N LEU A 89 7.63 -16.47 8.11
CA LEU A 89 7.70 -15.20 7.40
C LEU A 89 7.03 -15.24 6.02
N LEU A 90 7.34 -16.25 5.21
CA LEU A 90 6.82 -16.36 3.84
C LEU A 90 5.30 -16.55 3.81
N VAL A 91 4.77 -17.32 4.75
CA VAL A 91 3.35 -17.65 4.84
C VAL A 91 2.57 -16.60 5.66
N SER A 92 3.26 -15.74 6.43
CA SER A 92 2.58 -14.83 7.36
C SER A 92 1.57 -13.91 6.66
N PRO A 93 0.26 -14.00 6.99
CA PRO A 93 -0.76 -13.09 6.47
C PRO A 93 -0.54 -11.64 6.94
N THR A 94 0.24 -11.46 7.99
CA THR A 94 0.59 -10.16 8.58
C THR A 94 1.42 -9.26 7.67
N LEU A 95 2.32 -9.81 6.85
CA LEU A 95 3.04 -9.02 5.84
C LEU A 95 2.09 -8.48 4.77
N ARG A 96 1.02 -9.24 4.48
CA ARG A 96 -0.02 -8.84 3.53
C ARG A 96 -0.85 -7.69 4.10
N GLU A 97 -1.25 -7.75 5.37
CA GLU A 97 -1.94 -6.65 6.06
C GLU A 97 -1.09 -5.38 6.13
N ILE A 98 0.18 -5.48 6.53
CA ILE A 98 1.07 -4.30 6.59
C ILE A 98 1.25 -3.68 5.21
N ARG A 99 1.40 -4.51 4.16
CA ARG A 99 1.47 -4.02 2.78
C ARG A 99 0.14 -3.40 2.32
N GLN A 100 -0.99 -3.98 2.68
CA GLN A 100 -2.32 -3.44 2.39
C GLN A 100 -2.54 -2.09 3.07
N LYS A 101 -2.27 -1.98 4.38
CA LYS A 101 -2.38 -0.72 5.14
C LYS A 101 -1.46 0.36 4.57
N ARG A 102 -0.22 0.01 4.21
CA ARG A 102 0.70 0.97 3.55
C ARG A 102 0.23 1.40 2.17
N ARG A 103 -0.35 0.48 1.38
CA ARG A 103 -0.95 0.80 0.07
C ARG A 103 -2.17 1.71 0.22
N ALA A 104 -3.07 1.40 1.16
CA ALA A 104 -4.23 2.21 1.48
C ALA A 104 -3.81 3.61 1.96
N ALA A 105 -2.88 3.71 2.91
CA ALA A 105 -2.35 5.00 3.39
C ALA A 105 -1.72 5.82 2.25
N LYS A 106 -1.01 5.17 1.32
CA LYS A 106 -0.42 5.85 0.14
C LYS A 106 -1.46 6.26 -0.91
N ALA A 107 -2.58 5.54 -0.99
CA ALA A 107 -3.71 5.94 -1.82
C ALA A 107 -4.44 7.14 -1.18
N ILE A 108 -4.69 7.09 0.13
CA ILE A 108 -5.29 8.18 0.91
C ILE A 108 -4.42 9.44 0.84
N SER A 109 -3.09 9.32 0.96
CA SER A 109 -2.19 10.48 0.88
C SER A 109 -2.16 11.16 -0.49
N LYS A 110 -2.67 10.51 -1.54
CA LYS A 110 -2.82 11.10 -2.88
C LYS A 110 -4.18 11.77 -3.08
N LEU A 111 -5.15 11.53 -2.20
CA LEU A 111 -6.43 12.21 -2.24
C LEU A 111 -6.24 13.62 -1.68
N ALA A 112 -6.49 14.63 -2.51
CA ALA A 112 -6.55 16.02 -2.09
C ALA A 112 -8.02 16.47 -2.06
N ASN A 113 -8.38 17.33 -1.08
CA ASN A 113 -9.70 17.96 -0.98
C ASN A 113 -10.91 17.00 -0.86
N HIS A 114 -10.81 15.95 -0.03
CA HIS A 114 -11.92 15.03 0.25
C HIS A 114 -12.47 15.23 1.68
N TYR A 115 -13.76 14.95 1.87
CA TYR A 115 -14.43 15.00 3.17
C TYR A 115 -14.97 13.60 3.49
N ILE A 116 -14.71 13.09 4.69
CA ILE A 116 -15.28 11.82 5.16
C ILE A 116 -16.30 12.17 6.24
N VAL A 117 -17.57 11.84 6.02
CA VAL A 117 -18.66 12.14 6.94
C VAL A 117 -19.23 10.82 7.45
N CYS A 118 -18.83 10.40 8.64
CA CYS A 118 -19.29 9.13 9.21
C CYS A 118 -20.53 9.37 10.08
N GLY A 119 -21.54 8.52 9.91
CA GLY A 119 -22.75 8.52 10.74
C GLY A 119 -24.03 8.76 9.95
N SER A 120 -25.15 8.69 10.66
CA SER A 120 -26.49 8.92 10.15
C SER A 120 -27.25 9.87 11.07
N GLY A 121 -28.28 10.53 10.52
CA GLY A 121 -29.16 11.43 11.27
C GLY A 121 -29.16 12.86 10.73
N GLU A 122 -30.07 13.67 11.28
CA GLU A 122 -30.41 15.00 10.76
C GLU A 122 -29.21 15.96 10.68
N LEU A 123 -28.28 15.87 11.64
CA LEU A 123 -27.07 16.69 11.64
C LEU A 123 -26.12 16.32 10.49
N VAL A 124 -26.01 15.04 10.16
CA VAL A 124 -25.21 14.55 9.04
C VAL A 124 -25.82 15.02 7.72
N THR A 125 -27.13 14.88 7.56
CA THR A 125 -27.86 15.34 6.36
C THR A 125 -27.65 16.84 6.13
N LYS A 126 -27.87 17.67 7.16
CA LYS A 126 -27.64 19.13 7.06
C LYS A 126 -26.19 19.48 6.73
N THR A 127 -25.23 18.71 7.26
CA THR A 127 -23.81 18.90 6.98
C THR A 127 -23.49 18.55 5.52
N VAL A 128 -24.05 17.45 5.02
CA VAL A 128 -23.90 17.02 3.62
C VAL A 128 -24.49 18.08 2.68
N ASP A 129 -25.70 18.56 2.95
CA ASP A 129 -26.38 19.58 2.15
C ASP A 129 -25.58 20.89 2.10
N SER A 130 -25.13 21.39 3.27
CA SER A 130 -24.34 22.62 3.35
C SER A 130 -22.99 22.49 2.63
N LEU A 131 -22.34 21.33 2.74
CA LEU A 131 -21.10 21.03 2.01
C LEU A 131 -21.34 20.97 0.50
N PHE A 132 -22.46 20.39 0.07
CA PHE A 132 -22.85 20.25 -1.32
C PHE A 132 -23.17 21.61 -1.97
N GLU A 133 -23.93 22.47 -1.28
CA GLU A 133 -24.18 23.86 -1.73
C GLU A 133 -22.88 24.65 -1.84
N SER A 134 -22.03 24.59 -0.81
CA SER A 134 -20.73 25.26 -0.79
C SER A 134 -19.78 24.72 -1.88
N ALA A 135 -19.90 23.45 -2.23
CA ALA A 135 -19.18 22.82 -3.33
C ALA A 135 -19.70 23.31 -4.70
N GLN A 136 -21.01 23.32 -4.92
CA GLN A 136 -21.59 23.85 -6.15
C GLN A 136 -21.23 25.33 -6.37
N ALA A 137 -21.32 26.15 -5.32
CA ALA A 137 -20.94 27.56 -5.39
C ALA A 137 -19.46 27.75 -5.77
N ARG A 138 -18.55 26.96 -5.20
CA ARG A 138 -17.12 26.98 -5.57
C ARG A 138 -16.89 26.54 -7.02
N LYS A 139 -17.63 25.53 -7.50
CA LYS A 139 -17.53 25.06 -8.88
C LYS A 139 -17.97 26.14 -9.86
N LEU A 140 -19.11 26.78 -9.59
CA LEU A 140 -19.60 27.89 -10.39
C LEU A 140 -18.60 29.05 -10.41
N HIS A 141 -18.07 29.43 -9.25
CA HIS A 141 -17.10 30.53 -9.16
C HIS A 141 -15.80 30.22 -9.93
N GLN A 142 -15.29 28.99 -9.82
CA GLN A 142 -14.09 28.54 -10.52
C GLN A 142 -14.31 28.46 -12.05
N GLU A 143 -15.50 28.04 -12.48
CA GLU A 143 -15.91 28.12 -13.87
C GLU A 143 -15.91 29.57 -14.35
N THR A 144 -16.55 30.49 -13.62
CA THR A 144 -16.58 31.93 -13.95
C THR A 144 -15.19 32.54 -14.07
N GLU A 145 -14.28 32.26 -13.12
CA GLU A 145 -12.88 32.72 -13.20
C GLU A 145 -12.15 32.19 -14.43
N LEU A 146 -12.43 30.95 -14.85
CA LEU A 146 -11.82 30.35 -16.03
C LEU A 146 -12.35 30.94 -17.35
N TYR A 147 -13.60 31.39 -17.37
CA TYR A 147 -14.22 32.03 -18.53
C TYR A 147 -13.85 33.49 -18.69
N GLN A 148 -13.59 34.22 -17.60
CA GLN A 148 -13.40 35.68 -17.62
C GLN A 148 -12.38 36.18 -18.68
N PRO A 149 -11.20 35.55 -18.86
CA PRO A 149 -10.24 35.96 -19.89
C PRO A 149 -10.73 35.63 -21.30
N LEU A 150 -11.41 34.49 -21.46
CA LEU A 150 -11.92 34.04 -22.74
C LEU A 150 -13.11 34.90 -23.19
N ASP A 151 -14.02 35.23 -22.27
CA ASP A 151 -15.16 36.11 -22.53
C ASP A 151 -14.67 37.50 -22.93
N THR A 152 -13.68 38.07 -22.23
CA THR A 152 -13.08 39.36 -22.62
C THR A 152 -12.51 39.34 -24.05
N VAL A 153 -11.89 38.23 -24.47
CA VAL A 153 -11.36 38.08 -25.84
C VAL A 153 -12.48 37.88 -26.85
N LEU A 154 -13.50 37.09 -26.52
CA LEU A 154 -14.67 36.87 -27.37
C LEU A 154 -15.46 38.16 -27.56
N ASP A 155 -15.66 38.95 -26.52
CA ASP A 155 -16.39 40.22 -26.55
C ASP A 155 -15.67 41.25 -27.43
N ASN A 156 -14.32 41.32 -27.36
CA ASN A 156 -13.50 42.17 -28.22
C ASN A 156 -13.50 41.74 -29.71
N LEU A 157 -13.69 40.45 -30.00
CA LEU A 157 -13.62 39.91 -31.37
C LEU A 157 -14.98 39.81 -32.07
N LEU A 158 -16.03 39.48 -31.31
CA LEU A 158 -17.36 39.19 -31.84
C LEU A 158 -18.40 40.27 -31.51
N GLY A 159 -18.07 41.20 -30.59
CA GLY A 159 -19.01 42.20 -30.09
C GLY A 159 -19.97 41.63 -29.03
N ASP A 160 -20.51 42.52 -28.20
CA ASP A 160 -21.38 42.21 -27.05
C ASP A 160 -22.85 42.02 -27.45
N ASP A 161 -23.10 41.28 -28.54
CA ASP A 161 -24.45 41.13 -29.10
C ASP A 161 -25.08 39.79 -28.66
N ASP A 162 -25.82 39.84 -27.55
CA ASP A 162 -26.50 38.68 -26.93
C ASP A 162 -27.66 38.11 -27.76
N GLU A 163 -28.15 38.84 -28.77
CA GLU A 163 -29.21 38.41 -29.72
C GLU A 163 -28.68 38.08 -31.13
N GLY A 164 -27.36 38.10 -31.33
CA GLY A 164 -26.73 37.90 -32.63
C GLY A 164 -26.66 36.44 -33.11
N ASN A 165 -26.39 36.27 -34.40
CA ASN A 165 -26.24 34.95 -35.04
C ASN A 165 -25.04 34.11 -34.49
N TYR A 166 -24.19 34.73 -33.67
CA TYR A 166 -22.95 34.14 -33.14
C TYR A 166 -23.09 33.52 -31.74
N VAL A 167 -24.26 33.58 -31.09
CA VAL A 167 -24.50 32.99 -29.75
C VAL A 167 -24.14 31.50 -29.70
N LYS A 168 -24.49 30.74 -30.76
CA LYS A 168 -24.14 29.31 -30.86
C LYS A 168 -22.63 29.09 -30.97
N LEU A 169 -21.93 29.95 -31.71
CA LEU A 169 -20.48 29.86 -31.92
C LEU A 169 -19.71 30.18 -30.63
N ARG A 170 -20.14 31.23 -29.90
CA ARG A 170 -19.61 31.58 -28.57
C ARG A 170 -19.71 30.39 -27.60
N LYS A 171 -20.89 29.75 -27.55
CA LYS A 171 -21.15 28.58 -26.70
C LYS A 171 -20.25 27.39 -27.05
N LEU A 172 -20.01 27.16 -28.35
CA LEU A 172 -19.12 26.11 -28.85
C LEU A 172 -17.66 26.35 -28.47
N ILE A 173 -17.16 27.58 -28.65
CA ILE A 173 -15.78 27.96 -28.30
C ILE A 173 -15.57 27.83 -26.78
N ARG A 174 -16.55 28.28 -25.99
CA ARG A 174 -16.54 28.15 -24.53
C ARG A 174 -16.48 26.69 -24.07
N GLN A 175 -17.32 25.82 -24.64
CA GLN A 175 -17.29 24.38 -24.36
C GLN A 175 -15.97 23.71 -24.77
N ALA A 176 -15.41 24.07 -25.93
CA ALA A 176 -14.15 23.50 -26.41
C ALA A 176 -12.96 23.93 -25.54
N TYR A 177 -12.93 25.19 -25.11
CA TYR A 177 -11.91 25.72 -24.21
C TYR A 177 -11.96 25.03 -22.85
N LEU A 178 -13.15 24.83 -22.28
CA LEU A 178 -13.31 24.06 -21.04
C LEU A 178 -12.84 22.63 -21.21
N ALA A 179 -13.24 21.93 -22.27
CA ALA A 179 -12.86 20.54 -22.47
C ALA A 179 -11.33 20.41 -22.52
N CYS A 180 -10.66 21.34 -23.20
CA CYS A 180 -9.20 21.41 -23.24
C CYS A 180 -8.59 21.80 -21.89
N ALA A 181 -9.13 22.81 -21.22
CA ALA A 181 -8.67 23.27 -19.92
C ALA A 181 -8.81 22.17 -18.88
N ASN A 182 -9.88 21.38 -18.88
CA ASN A 182 -10.10 20.26 -17.96
C ASN A 182 -9.19 19.05 -18.28
N LEU A 183 -8.82 18.87 -19.55
CA LEU A 183 -7.84 17.87 -19.97
C LEU A 183 -6.41 18.22 -19.52
N ILE A 184 -6.05 19.49 -19.56
CA ILE A 184 -4.70 19.99 -19.27
C ILE A 184 -4.54 20.32 -17.78
N LEU A 185 -5.47 21.09 -17.23
CA LEU A 185 -5.63 21.31 -15.80
C LEU A 185 -6.43 20.13 -15.27
N ARG A 186 -5.73 19.09 -14.80
CA ARG A 186 -6.28 18.03 -13.91
C ARG A 186 -6.77 18.60 -12.57
N ARG A 187 -7.42 19.77 -12.56
CA ARG A 187 -8.02 20.36 -11.36
C ARG A 187 -9.32 19.64 -11.10
N GLN A 188 -9.23 18.70 -10.15
CA GLN A 188 -10.35 17.99 -9.55
C GLN A 188 -11.51 18.95 -9.26
N SER A 189 -12.60 18.77 -9.99
CA SER A 189 -13.86 19.45 -9.70
C SER A 189 -14.46 18.86 -8.42
N ILE A 190 -14.04 19.40 -7.28
CA ILE A 190 -14.77 19.70 -6.03
C ILE A 190 -15.57 18.60 -5.29
N LEU A 191 -15.88 17.43 -5.82
CA LEU A 191 -16.63 16.39 -5.08
C LEU A 191 -16.08 14.99 -5.34
N ASP A 192 -14.78 14.82 -5.14
CA ASP A 192 -14.16 13.49 -5.25
C ASP A 192 -14.30 12.73 -3.91
N VAL A 193 -15.54 12.42 -3.53
CA VAL A 193 -15.94 11.48 -2.46
C VAL A 193 -16.26 12.14 -1.11
N VAL A 194 -17.57 12.27 -0.83
CA VAL A 194 -18.12 12.25 0.53
C VAL A 194 -18.45 10.80 0.84
N VAL A 195 -17.57 10.10 1.57
CA VAL A 195 -17.93 8.77 2.08
C VAL A 195 -18.89 8.99 3.23
N VAL A 196 -20.17 8.74 2.99
CA VAL A 196 -21.14 8.53 4.08
C VAL A 196 -21.10 7.05 4.42
N VAL A 197 -20.73 6.75 5.67
CA VAL A 197 -20.83 5.40 6.21
C VAL A 197 -22.12 5.32 7.02
N THR A 198 -23.10 4.61 6.46
CA THR A 198 -24.43 4.40 7.06
C THR A 198 -24.79 2.93 7.03
N THR A 199 -25.52 2.48 8.04
CA THR A 199 -26.17 1.16 8.10
C THR A 199 -27.57 1.16 7.49
N ASP A 200 -28.11 2.34 7.19
CA ASP A 200 -29.43 2.54 6.58
C ASP A 200 -29.33 2.50 5.05
N HIS A 201 -29.97 1.50 4.46
CA HIS A 201 -29.90 1.21 3.03
C HIS A 201 -30.73 2.20 2.19
N ASP A 202 -31.85 2.69 2.71
CA ASP A 202 -32.72 3.63 2.00
C ASP A 202 -32.07 5.02 1.93
N TYR A 203 -31.49 5.47 3.04
CA TYR A 203 -30.70 6.70 3.11
C TYR A 203 -29.45 6.66 2.21
N ALA A 204 -28.80 5.50 2.11
CA ALA A 204 -27.66 5.31 1.23
C ALA A 204 -28.03 5.47 -0.25
N ASN A 205 -29.20 4.98 -0.66
CA ASN A 205 -29.68 5.11 -2.03
C ASN A 205 -30.05 6.57 -2.39
N GLU A 206 -30.71 7.29 -1.48
CA GLU A 206 -31.02 8.71 -1.67
C GLU A 206 -29.75 9.56 -1.88
N LEU A 207 -28.71 9.30 -1.10
CA LEU A 207 -27.43 9.99 -1.23
C LEU A 207 -26.68 9.62 -2.53
N ARG A 208 -26.78 8.36 -2.98
CA ARG A 208 -26.21 7.93 -4.27
C ARG A 208 -26.91 8.57 -5.46
N ASP A 209 -28.23 8.73 -5.40
CA ASP A 209 -29.01 9.40 -6.44
C ASP A 209 -28.61 10.88 -6.59
N ASN A 210 -28.16 11.50 -5.50
CA ASN A 210 -27.58 12.85 -5.50
C ASN A 210 -26.10 12.90 -5.96
N GLY A 211 -25.54 11.78 -6.43
CA GLY A 211 -24.19 11.69 -6.98
C GLY A 211 -23.07 11.56 -5.95
N LEU A 212 -23.38 11.22 -4.69
CA LEU A 212 -22.40 11.00 -3.63
C LEU A 212 -21.92 9.54 -3.58
N LEU A 213 -20.65 9.33 -3.23
CA LEU A 213 -20.09 7.98 -3.06
C LEU A 213 -20.35 7.47 -1.64
N VAL A 214 -21.39 6.64 -1.47
CA VAL A 214 -21.78 6.09 -0.16
C VAL A 214 -21.20 4.68 0.03
N ILE A 215 -20.53 4.44 1.16
CA ILE A 215 -20.07 3.12 1.58
C ILE A 215 -21.01 2.62 2.66
N GLU A 216 -21.77 1.57 2.37
CA GLU A 216 -22.62 0.92 3.36
C GLU A 216 -21.77 0.03 4.27
N GLY A 217 -21.98 0.14 5.57
CA GLY A 217 -21.26 -0.64 6.57
C GLY A 217 -21.35 -0.03 7.95
N ASP A 218 -21.19 -0.85 8.98
CA ASP A 218 -21.01 -0.36 10.34
C ASP A 218 -19.52 -0.09 10.57
N PRO A 219 -19.08 1.17 10.76
CA PRO A 219 -17.66 1.47 10.98
C PRO A 219 -17.15 0.92 12.32
N THR A 220 -18.03 0.43 13.19
CA THR A 220 -17.69 -0.22 14.46
C THR A 220 -17.62 -1.75 14.37
N GLN A 221 -18.10 -2.36 13.28
CA GLN A 221 -17.90 -3.78 13.02
C GLN A 221 -16.67 -3.98 12.13
N ASP A 222 -15.52 -4.24 12.76
CA ASP A 222 -14.42 -4.94 12.10
C ASP A 222 -14.90 -6.39 11.86
N GLU A 223 -15.57 -6.67 10.74
CA GLU A 223 -15.66 -8.04 10.26
C GLU A 223 -14.24 -8.50 9.87
N THR A 224 -13.63 -9.21 10.82
CA THR A 224 -12.33 -9.90 10.70
C THR A 224 -12.36 -11.01 9.66
#